data_AF-A0A1A7RBA6-F1
#
_entry.id   AF-A0A1A7RBA6-F1
#
_cell.length_a   1.000
_cell.length_b   1.000
_cell.length_c   1.000
_cell.angle_alpha   90.00
_cell.angle_beta   90.00
_cell.angle_gamma   90.00
#
_symmetry.space_group_name_H-M   'P 1'
#
loop_
_entity.id
_entity.type
_entity.pdbx_description
1 polymer ?
#
loop_
_entity_poly.entity_id
_entity_poly.type
_entity_poly.pdbx_seq_one_letter_code
_entity_poly.pdbx_strand_id
1 'polypeptide(L)'
;MSIKQSLKNNAVWIVFNLVWFIMLAHILYYGLKPYRHYRFEELISADPHAVLMTMILLSLYFIAGNIMKYTGFWPRRRYLSYLILSTVLMFQSFVAFIGAMHSPPYWAAFIINSMFLLLLHFVFYPIYAISRKYMKPQKN
;
A
#
# COMPACT_ATOMS: atom_id res chain seq x y z
N MET A 1 8.12 -12.56 -27.05
CA MET A 1 8.66 -12.94 -25.72
C MET A 1 7.68 -13.93 -25.09
N SER A 2 8.12 -15.13 -24.69
CA SER A 2 7.24 -16.13 -24.06
C SER A 2 6.59 -15.58 -22.77
N ILE A 3 5.32 -15.92 -22.51
CA ILE A 3 4.57 -15.50 -21.31
C ILE A 3 5.35 -15.83 -20.03
N LYS A 4 6.01 -17.00 -19.97
CA LYS A 4 6.87 -17.40 -18.85
C LYS A 4 8.05 -16.44 -18.63
N GLN A 5 8.66 -15.95 -19.71
CA GLN A 5 9.79 -15.01 -19.66
C GLN A 5 9.35 -13.61 -19.19
N SER A 6 8.17 -13.16 -19.62
CA SER A 6 7.58 -11.87 -19.20
C SER A 6 7.17 -11.89 -17.72
N LEU A 7 6.58 -12.99 -17.24
CA LEU A 7 6.21 -13.19 -15.84
C LEU A 7 7.44 -13.19 -14.92
N LYS A 8 8.50 -13.89 -15.30
CA LYS A 8 9.74 -13.96 -14.50
C LYS A 8 10.40 -12.57 -14.34
N ASN A 9 10.36 -11.75 -15.38
CA ASN A 9 10.94 -10.40 -15.34
C ASN A 9 10.10 -9.39 -14.55
N ASN A 10 8.81 -9.68 -14.31
CA ASN A 10 7.87 -8.76 -13.66
C ASN A 10 7.34 -9.26 -12.31
N ALA A 11 7.80 -10.40 -11.81
CA ALA A 11 7.28 -11.06 -10.60
C ALA A 11 7.10 -10.12 -9.39
N VAL A 12 8.10 -9.29 -9.07
CA VAL A 12 8.02 -8.33 -7.94
C VAL A 12 6.87 -7.34 -8.12
N TRP A 13 6.62 -6.92 -9.36
CA TRP A 13 5.56 -5.98 -9.69
C TRP A 13 4.17 -6.61 -9.75
N ILE A 14 4.11 -7.88 -10.11
CA ILE A 14 2.88 -8.66 -9.99
C ILE A 14 2.51 -8.78 -8.50
N VAL A 15 3.48 -9.14 -7.65
CA VAL A 15 3.28 -9.20 -6.19
C VAL A 15 2.87 -7.83 -5.64
N PHE A 16 3.50 -6.74 -6.07
CA PHE A 16 3.12 -5.38 -5.67
C PHE A 16 1.65 -5.07 -5.95
N ASN A 17 1.15 -5.40 -7.14
CA ASN A 17 -0.26 -5.17 -7.49
C ASN A 17 -1.21 -6.17 -6.82
N LEU A 18 -0.79 -7.42 -6.58
CA LEU A 18 -1.57 -8.36 -5.79
C LEU A 18 -1.79 -7.87 -4.37
N VAL A 19 -0.74 -7.35 -3.73
CA VAL A 19 -0.84 -6.72 -2.40
C VAL A 19 -1.84 -5.56 -2.43
N TRP A 20 -1.82 -4.73 -3.48
CA TRP A 20 -2.80 -3.66 -3.67
C TRP A 20 -4.23 -4.17 -3.66
N PHE A 21 -4.54 -5.16 -4.51
CA PHE A 21 -5.90 -5.70 -4.61
C PHE A 21 -6.35 -6.40 -3.32
N ILE A 22 -5.45 -7.12 -2.64
CA ILE A 22 -5.75 -7.74 -1.34
C ILE A 22 -6.10 -6.68 -0.30
N MET A 23 -5.35 -5.59 -0.23
CA MET A 23 -5.63 -4.50 0.71
C MET A 23 -6.93 -3.76 0.38
N LEU A 24 -7.24 -3.56 -0.90
CA LEU A 24 -8.53 -3.00 -1.32
C LEU A 24 -9.69 -3.93 -0.94
N ALA A 25 -9.55 -5.23 -1.18
CA ALA A 25 -10.53 -6.22 -0.78
C ALA A 25 -10.71 -6.26 0.76
N HIS A 26 -9.63 -6.08 1.51
CA HIS A 26 -9.66 -5.99 2.97
C HIS A 26 -10.49 -4.78 3.45
N ILE A 27 -10.27 -3.60 2.87
CA ILE A 27 -11.09 -2.41 3.17
C ILE A 27 -12.54 -2.63 2.78
N LEU A 28 -12.81 -3.17 1.59
CA LEU A 28 -14.17 -3.41 1.11
C LEU A 28 -14.92 -4.40 2.00
N TYR A 29 -14.27 -5.50 2.37
CA TYR A 29 -14.87 -6.58 3.17
C TYR A 29 -15.27 -6.11 4.58
N TYR A 30 -14.40 -5.35 5.26
CA TYR A 30 -14.72 -4.82 6.59
C TYR A 30 -15.52 -3.53 6.53
N GLY A 31 -15.28 -2.70 5.53
CA GLY A 31 -15.89 -1.40 5.37
C GLY A 31 -17.37 -1.46 5.04
N LEU A 32 -17.85 -2.52 4.38
CA LEU A 32 -19.28 -2.69 4.08
C LEU A 32 -20.08 -3.37 5.20
N LYS A 33 -19.42 -3.86 6.26
CA LYS A 33 -20.14 -4.50 7.36
C LYS A 33 -20.84 -3.45 8.23
N PRO A 34 -22.08 -3.72 8.69
CA PRO A 34 -22.71 -2.91 9.72
C PRO A 34 -21.83 -2.90 10.98
N TYR A 35 -21.73 -1.75 11.62
CA TYR A 35 -20.94 -1.60 12.84
C TYR A 35 -21.69 -0.76 13.87
N ARG A 36 -21.36 -0.94 15.14
CA ARG A 36 -21.94 -0.15 16.22
C ARG A 36 -21.36 1.25 16.16
N HIS A 37 -22.23 2.24 16.11
CA HIS A 37 -21.75 3.62 16.11
C HIS A 37 -21.36 4.03 17.54
N TYR A 38 -20.28 4.80 17.70
CA TYR A 38 -19.78 5.15 19.03
C TYR A 38 -20.78 6.01 19.84
N ARG A 39 -21.74 6.66 19.15
CA ARG A 39 -22.76 7.53 19.75
C ARG A 39 -24.10 6.82 19.97
N PHE A 40 -24.41 5.78 19.20
CA PHE A 40 -25.69 5.06 19.25
C PHE A 40 -25.40 3.55 19.22
N GLU A 41 -25.92 2.79 20.17
CA GLU A 41 -25.69 1.33 20.25
C GLU A 41 -26.29 0.54 19.08
N GLU A 42 -27.01 1.22 18.19
CA GLU A 42 -27.55 0.68 16.96
C GLU A 42 -26.47 0.35 15.92
N LEU A 43 -26.75 -0.68 15.12
CA LEU A 43 -25.94 -1.04 13.97
C LEU A 43 -26.23 -0.07 12.83
N ILE A 44 -25.22 0.68 12.41
CA ILE A 44 -25.31 1.59 11.27
C ILE A 44 -24.55 0.97 10.10
N SER A 45 -25.13 1.06 8.91
CA SER A 45 -24.43 0.73 7.66
C SER A 45 -23.36 1.80 7.38
N ALA A 46 -22.19 1.37 6.90
CA ALA A 46 -21.17 2.32 6.50
C ALA A 46 -21.62 3.12 5.27
N ASP A 47 -21.27 4.41 5.25
CA ASP A 47 -21.41 5.24 4.06
C ASP A 47 -20.48 4.71 2.95
N PRO A 48 -21.02 4.26 1.80
CA PRO A 48 -20.21 3.76 0.69
C PRO A 48 -19.19 4.80 0.18
N HIS A 49 -19.50 6.10 0.26
CA HIS A 49 -18.58 7.15 -0.15
C HIS A 49 -17.36 7.24 0.78
N ALA A 50 -17.56 7.06 2.08
CA ALA A 50 -16.46 7.02 3.04
C ALA A 50 -15.56 5.79 2.85
N VAL A 51 -16.16 4.62 2.55
CA VAL A 51 -15.41 3.40 2.20
C VAL A 51 -14.57 3.64 0.94
N LEU A 52 -15.19 4.17 -0.12
CA LEU A 52 -14.50 4.49 -1.38
C LEU A 52 -13.35 5.49 -1.16
N MET A 53 -13.54 6.50 -0.32
CA MET A 53 -12.49 7.46 0.02
C MET A 53 -11.26 6.78 0.63
N THR A 54 -11.45 5.85 1.58
CA THR A 54 -10.31 5.12 2.17
C THR A 54 -9.60 4.20 1.17
N MET A 55 -10.35 3.62 0.22
CA MET A 55 -9.77 2.85 -0.88
C MET A 55 -8.92 3.72 -1.82
N ILE A 56 -9.41 4.93 -2.16
CA ILE A 56 -8.66 5.91 -2.97
C ILE A 56 -7.39 6.34 -2.25
N LEU A 57 -7.50 6.69 -0.96
CA LEU A 57 -6.35 7.08 -0.13
C LEU A 57 -5.28 6.00 -0.12
N LEU A 58 -5.65 4.74 0.15
CA LEU A 58 -4.74 3.59 0.13
C LEU A 58 -4.06 3.46 -1.24
N SER A 59 -4.83 3.62 -2.31
CA SER A 59 -4.38 3.44 -3.69
C SER A 59 -3.31 4.42 -4.14
N LEU A 60 -3.20 5.60 -3.51
CA LEU A 60 -2.21 6.63 -3.89
C LEU A 60 -0.77 6.06 -3.92
N TYR A 61 -0.40 5.25 -2.94
CA TYR A 61 0.92 4.61 -2.90
C TYR A 61 1.18 3.70 -4.10
N PHE A 62 0.20 2.86 -4.45
CA PHE A 62 0.32 1.92 -5.55
C PHE A 62 0.25 2.58 -6.92
N ILE A 63 -0.59 3.61 -7.06
CA ILE A 63 -0.67 4.42 -8.27
C ILE A 63 0.66 5.12 -8.51
N ALA A 64 1.23 5.79 -7.50
CA ALA A 64 2.54 6.44 -7.60
C ALA A 64 3.64 5.44 -7.98
N GLY A 65 3.67 4.26 -7.35
CA GLY A 65 4.63 3.20 -7.67
C GLY A 65 4.50 2.67 -9.10
N ASN A 66 3.26 2.46 -9.58
CA ASN A 66 3.01 2.04 -10.95
C ASN A 66 3.41 3.12 -11.97
N ILE A 67 3.05 4.39 -11.74
CA ILE A 67 3.47 5.51 -12.60
C ILE A 67 5.01 5.54 -12.72
N MET A 68 5.73 5.42 -11.60
CA MET A 68 7.20 5.41 -11.61
C MET A 68 7.81 4.23 -12.37
N LYS A 69 7.12 3.08 -12.42
CA LYS A 69 7.54 1.94 -13.23
C LYS A 69 7.28 2.18 -14.72
N TYR A 70 6.07 2.58 -15.08
CA TYR A 70 5.67 2.74 -16.49
C TYR A 70 6.45 3.86 -17.17
N THR A 71 6.78 4.93 -16.45
CA THR A 71 7.63 6.03 -16.93
C THR A 71 9.13 5.68 -16.97
N GLY A 72 9.53 4.52 -16.44
CA GLY A 72 10.94 4.16 -16.31
C GLY A 72 11.72 5.04 -15.33
N PHE A 73 11.02 5.83 -14.50
CA PHE A 73 11.63 6.71 -13.51
C PHE A 73 12.33 5.92 -12.40
N TRP A 74 11.74 4.80 -11.97
CA TRP A 74 12.25 3.93 -10.92
C TRP A 74 13.70 3.45 -11.15
N PRO A 75 14.04 2.81 -12.30
CA PRO A 75 15.41 2.37 -12.54
C PRO A 75 16.40 3.54 -12.71
N ARG A 76 15.95 4.71 -13.19
CA ARG A 76 16.79 5.89 -13.44
C ARG A 76 17.12 6.66 -12.17
N ARG A 77 16.16 6.85 -11.25
CA ARG A 77 16.33 7.65 -10.02
C ARG A 77 15.80 6.93 -8.78
N ARG A 78 16.42 5.79 -8.46
CA ARG A 78 15.98 4.90 -7.37
C ARG A 78 15.79 5.58 -6.02
N TYR A 79 16.73 6.44 -5.61
CA TYR A 79 16.65 7.16 -4.34
C TYR A 79 15.48 8.14 -4.31
N LEU A 80 15.29 8.91 -5.39
CA LEU A 80 14.19 9.86 -5.47
C LEU A 80 12.83 9.16 -5.54
N SER A 81 12.74 8.03 -6.25
CA SER A 81 11.53 7.19 -6.26
C SER A 81 11.18 6.68 -4.86
N TYR A 82 12.19 6.27 -4.09
CA TYR A 82 12.01 5.86 -2.70
C TYR A 82 11.49 7.02 -1.85
N LEU A 83 12.11 8.20 -1.93
CA LEU A 83 11.66 9.40 -1.21
C LEU A 83 10.22 9.78 -1.55
N ILE A 84 9.83 9.79 -2.83
CA ILE A 84 8.46 10.12 -3.25
C ILE A 84 7.46 9.14 -2.61
N LEU A 85 7.74 7.84 -2.68
CA LEU A 85 6.88 6.84 -2.05
C LEU A 85 6.84 6.97 -0.53
N SER A 86 7.96 7.29 0.11
CA SER A 86 8.03 7.57 1.55
C SER A 86 7.14 8.76 1.93
N THR A 87 7.15 9.84 1.14
CA THR A 87 6.28 11.01 1.35
C THR A 87 4.81 10.64 1.24
N VAL A 88 4.43 9.82 0.25
CA VAL A 88 3.04 9.34 0.11
C VAL A 88 2.63 8.52 1.34
N LEU A 89 3.49 7.63 1.83
CA LEU A 89 3.20 6.83 3.03
C LEU A 89 3.11 7.69 4.30
N MET A 90 3.97 8.70 4.43
CA MET A 90 3.88 9.65 5.54
C MET A 90 2.56 10.42 5.52
N PHE A 91 2.14 10.89 4.34
CA PHE A 91 0.84 11.53 4.18
C PHE A 91 -0.31 10.58 4.56
N GLN A 92 -0.30 9.33 4.06
CA GLN A 92 -1.30 8.33 4.42
C GLN A 92 -1.31 8.04 5.93
N SER A 93 -0.14 8.01 6.57
CA SER A 93 0.00 7.79 8.02
C SER A 93 -0.63 8.94 8.80
N PHE A 94 -0.37 10.19 8.40
CA PHE A 94 -1.01 11.36 8.99
C PHE A 94 -2.54 11.31 8.88
N VAL A 95 -3.05 10.95 7.69
CA VAL A 95 -4.49 10.77 7.46
C VAL A 95 -5.05 9.63 8.32
N ALA A 96 -4.31 8.52 8.47
CA ALA A 96 -4.66 7.40 9.33
C ALA A 96 -4.76 7.81 10.82
N PHE A 97 -3.83 8.64 11.30
CA PHE A 97 -3.87 9.18 12.67
C PHE A 97 -5.09 10.06 12.93
N ILE A 98 -5.44 10.95 11.99
CA ILE A 98 -6.64 11.78 12.11
C ILE A 98 -7.91 10.91 12.06
N GLY A 99 -7.96 9.95 11.13
CA GLY A 99 -9.10 9.05 10.96
C GLY A 99 -9.31 8.07 12.12
N ALA A 100 -8.25 7.75 12.88
CA ALA A 100 -8.33 6.86 14.03
C ALA A 100 -9.22 7.39 15.16
N MET A 101 -9.38 8.72 15.27
CA MET A 101 -10.14 9.37 16.35
C MET A 101 -11.63 8.98 16.41
N HIS A 102 -12.19 8.44 15.32
CA HIS A 102 -13.60 8.04 15.27
C HIS A 102 -13.84 6.61 14.75
N SER A 103 -12.78 5.78 14.64
CA SER A 103 -12.64 4.77 13.58
C SER A 103 -13.81 3.78 13.40
N PRO A 104 -14.66 4.01 12.38
CA PRO A 104 -15.46 2.98 11.74
C PRO A 104 -14.57 1.85 11.16
N PRO A 105 -15.14 0.67 10.84
CA PRO A 105 -14.37 -0.50 10.41
C PRO A 105 -13.54 -0.28 9.13
N TYR A 106 -13.97 0.59 8.20
CA TYR A 106 -13.19 0.93 7.00
C TYR A 106 -11.93 1.75 7.33
N TRP A 107 -11.99 2.65 8.31
CA TRP A 107 -10.82 3.38 8.81
C TRP A 107 -9.86 2.44 9.55
N ALA A 108 -10.38 1.50 10.35
CA ALA A 108 -9.56 0.48 11.00
C ALA A 108 -8.82 -0.39 9.97
N ALA A 109 -9.52 -0.87 8.93
CA ALA A 109 -8.91 -1.64 7.84
C ALA A 109 -7.86 -0.83 7.06
N PHE A 110 -8.12 0.46 6.82
CA PHE A 110 -7.16 1.38 6.23
C PHE A 110 -5.89 1.52 7.07
N ILE A 111 -6.03 1.76 8.39
CA ILE A 111 -4.90 1.87 9.33
C ILE A 111 -4.05 0.61 9.32
N ILE A 112 -4.68 -0.58 9.44
CA ILE A 112 -3.98 -1.88 9.40
C ILE A 112 -3.18 -2.03 8.10
N ASN A 113 -3.80 -1.73 6.96
CA ASN A 113 -3.13 -1.80 5.67
C ASN A 113 -1.96 -0.81 5.58
N SER A 114 -2.13 0.43 6.05
CA SER A 114 -1.08 1.44 6.09
C SER A 114 0.10 1.02 6.99
N MET A 115 -0.17 0.42 8.16
CA MET A 115 0.89 -0.12 9.03
C MET A 115 1.69 -1.22 8.32
N PHE A 116 1.02 -2.11 7.60
CA PHE A 116 1.69 -3.15 6.82
C PHE A 116 2.52 -2.55 5.67
N LEU A 117 2.01 -1.50 5.00
CA LEU A 117 2.76 -0.79 3.96
C LEU A 117 4.00 -0.07 4.51
N LEU A 118 3.89 0.57 5.68
CA LEU A 118 5.04 1.17 6.35
C LEU A 118 6.12 0.13 6.63
N LEU A 119 5.72 -1.03 7.14
CA LEU A 119 6.64 -2.12 7.43
C LEU A 119 7.28 -2.70 6.15
N LEU A 120 6.50 -2.89 5.08
CA LEU A 120 7.04 -3.28 3.77
C LEU A 120 8.05 -2.26 3.22
N HIS A 121 7.74 -0.96 3.32
CA HIS A 121 8.51 0.09 2.69
C HIS A 121 9.78 0.47 3.46
N PHE A 122 9.69 0.59 4.79
CA PHE A 122 10.80 1.05 5.63
C PHE A 122 11.62 -0.07 6.25
N VAL A 123 11.10 -1.30 6.31
CA VAL A 123 11.82 -2.44 6.89
C VAL A 123 12.21 -3.43 5.80
N PHE A 124 11.23 -4.05 5.14
CA PHE A 124 11.52 -5.15 4.22
C PHE A 124 12.21 -4.70 2.94
N TYR A 125 11.83 -3.56 2.35
CA TYR A 125 12.48 -3.07 1.14
C TYR A 125 13.97 -2.72 1.35
N PRO A 126 14.38 -1.98 2.40
CA PRO A 126 15.79 -1.76 2.71
C PRO A 126 16.56 -3.06 2.96
N ILE A 127 15.99 -4.00 3.73
CA ILE A 127 16.62 -5.31 3.96
C ILE A 127 16.86 -6.04 2.63
N TYR A 128 15.87 -6.06 1.74
CA TYR A 128 15.99 -6.66 0.42
C TYR A 128 17.03 -5.93 -0.47
N ALA A 129 17.08 -4.60 -0.42
CA ALA A 129 18.05 -3.82 -1.18
C ALA A 129 19.49 -4.07 -0.70
N ILE A 130 19.69 -4.16 0.61
CA ILE A 130 20.97 -4.46 1.26
C ILE A 130 21.39 -5.90 0.96
N SER A 131 20.52 -6.90 1.14
CA SER A 131 20.85 -8.30 0.88
C SER A 131 21.28 -8.53 -0.57
N ARG A 132 20.61 -7.89 -1.55
CA ARG A 132 21.02 -7.90 -2.96
C ARG A 132 22.38 -7.28 -3.23
N LYS A 133 22.85 -6.35 -2.40
CA LYS A 133 24.20 -5.76 -2.52
C LYS A 133 25.26 -6.78 -2.08
N TYR A 134 25.01 -7.52 -1.01
CA TYR A 134 25.97 -8.48 -0.44
C TYR A 134 25.91 -9.89 -1.08
N MET A 135 24.80 -10.26 -1.71
CA MET A 135 24.65 -11.55 -2.42
C MET A 135 25.21 -11.54 -3.85
N LYS A 136 25.57 -10.38 -4.40
CA LYS A 136 26.26 -10.33 -5.69
C LYS A 136 27.73 -10.69 -5.45
N PRO A 137 28.30 -11.68 -6.16
CA PRO A 137 29.72 -11.97 -6.05
C PRO A 137 30.49 -10.69 -6.38
N GLN A 138 31.35 -10.25 -5.46
CA GLN A 138 32.37 -9.27 -5.78
C GLN A 138 33.20 -9.89 -6.90
N LYS A 139 33.06 -9.38 -8.13
CA LYS A 139 34.04 -9.65 -9.18
C LYS A 139 35.31 -8.94 -8.75
N ASN A 140 36.16 -9.67 -8.01
CA ASN A 140 37.58 -9.39 -7.92
C ASN A 140 38.22 -9.81 -9.25
#